data_AF-A0A7T3AEK5-F1
#
_entry.id   AF-A0A7T3AEK5-F1
#
_cell.length_a   1.000
_cell.length_b   1.000
_cell.length_c   1.000
_cell.angle_alpha   90.00
_cell.angle_beta   90.00
_cell.angle_gamma   90.00
#
_symmetry.space_group_name_H-M   'P 1'
#
loop_
_entity.id
_entity.type
_entity.pdbx_description
1 polymer ?
#
loop_
_entity_poly.entity_id
_entity_poly.type
_entity_poly.pdbx_seq_one_letter_code
_entity_poly.pdbx_strand_id
1 'polypeptide(L)' 'MQATILAIITDGTHCLSLHHSHLAAWSQLMSFIDARWSERMGSTAPPADDEAKAQMFFRHNDDDLYGAR' A
#
# COMPACT_ATOMS: atom_id res chain seq x y z
N MET A 1 -17.88 0.60 -17.55
CA MET A 1 -16.86 -0.14 -16.77
C MET A 1 -16.09 0.90 -15.97
N GLN A 2 -16.18 0.85 -14.64
CA GLN A 2 -15.38 1.69 -13.76
C GLN A 2 -14.17 0.86 -13.33
N ALA A 3 -12.97 1.29 -13.69
CA ALA A 3 -11.73 0.66 -13.27
C ALA A 3 -11.08 1.56 -12.25
N THR A 4 -10.60 0.99 -11.15
CA THR A 4 -9.79 1.68 -10.14
C THR A 4 -8.34 1.34 -10.38
N ILE A 5 -7.50 2.36 -10.49
CA ILE A 5 -6.06 2.21 -10.63
C ILE A 5 -5.45 2.28 -9.23
N LEU A 6 -4.70 1.24 -8.86
CA LEU A 6 -3.83 1.25 -7.69
C LEU A 6 -2.40 1.55 -8.13
N ALA A 7 -1.85 2.67 -7.67
CA ALA A 7 -0.46 3.01 -7.82
C ALA A 7 0.24 2.94 -6.46
N ILE A 8 1.39 2.26 -6.42
CA ILE A 8 2.25 2.11 -5.24
C ILE A 8 3.68 2.44 -5.66
N ILE A 9 4.30 3.39 -4.98
CA ILE A 9 5.71 3.77 -5.17
C ILE A 9 6.39 3.64 -3.81
N THR A 10 7.40 2.77 -3.74
CA THR A 10 8.12 2.46 -2.50
C THR A 10 9.51 1.95 -2.84
N ASP A 11 10.54 2.53 -2.22
CA ASP A 11 11.94 2.07 -2.34
C ASP A 11 12.39 1.84 -3.80
N GLY A 12 12.06 2.79 -4.69
CA GLY A 12 12.35 2.70 -6.13
C GLY A 12 11.53 1.66 -6.91
N THR A 13 10.66 0.90 -6.25
CA THR A 13 9.72 -0.04 -6.88
C THR A 13 8.42 0.68 -7.21
N HIS A 14 8.03 0.62 -8.49
CA HIS A 14 6.75 1.15 -8.97
C HIS A 14 5.81 -0.01 -9.29
N CYS A 15 4.68 -0.10 -8.60
CA CYS A 15 3.62 -1.06 -8.88
C CYS A 15 2.37 -0.31 -9.34
N LEU A 16 1.87 -0.66 -10.52
CA LEU A 16 0.64 -0.13 -11.10
C LEU A 16 -0.27 -1.31 -11.43
N SER A 17 -1.47 -1.32 -10.87
CA SER A 17 -2.45 -2.39 -11.11
C SER A 17 -3.85 -1.84 -11.31
N LEU A 18 -4.62 -2.52 -12.15
CA LEU A 18 -6.00 -2.19 -12.49
C LEU A 18 -6.96 -3.13 -11.76
N HIS A 19 -7.95 -2.56 -11.10
CA HIS A 19 -8.94 -3.28 -10.31
C HIS A 19 -10.35 -2.91 -10.73
N HIS A 20 -11.28 -3.84 -10.53
CA HIS A 20 -12.69 -3.66 -10.87
C HIS A 20 -13.46 -2.84 -9.81
N SER A 21 -12.85 -2.58 -8.65
CA SER A 21 -13.44 -1.81 -7.56
C SER A 21 -12.37 -1.21 -6.66
N HIS A 22 -12.74 -0.16 -5.93
CA HIS A 22 -11.89 0.45 -4.90
C HIS A 22 -11.55 -0.54 -3.78
N LEU A 23 -12.51 -1.37 -3.36
CA LEU A 23 -12.29 -2.40 -2.34
C LEU A 23 -11.22 -3.42 -2.78
N ALA A 24 -11.25 -3.86 -4.04
CA ALA A 24 -10.24 -4.76 -4.58
C ALA A 24 -8.85 -4.12 -4.64
N ALA A 25 -8.78 -2.85 -5.06
CA ALA A 25 -7.53 -2.08 -5.02
C ALA A 25 -7.00 -1.94 -3.59
N TRP A 26 -7.86 -1.64 -2.62
CA TRP A 26 -7.48 -1.52 -1.22
C TRP A 26 -6.99 -2.84 -0.62
N SER A 27 -7.68 -3.94 -0.89
CA SER A 27 -7.27 -5.27 -0.44
C SER A 27 -5.91 -5.68 -1.00
N GLN A 28 -5.63 -5.33 -2.27
CA GLN A 28 -4.33 -5.57 -2.89
C GLN A 28 -3.23 -4.70 -2.27
N LEU A 29 -3.54 -3.44 -1.94
CA LEU A 29 -2.62 -2.55 -1.21
C LEU A 29 -2.27 -3.12 0.16
N MET A 30 -3.26 -3.60 0.93
CA MET A 30 -3.00 -4.19 2.26
C MET A 30 -2.15 -5.44 2.14
N SER A 31 -2.46 -6.32 1.17
CA SER A 31 -1.66 -7.52 0.90
C SER A 31 -0.22 -7.18 0.51
N PHE A 32 -0.03 -6.11 -0.26
CA PHE A 32 1.30 -5.60 -0.61
C PHE A 32 2.08 -5.13 0.62
N ILE A 33 1.42 -4.37 1.51
CA ILE A 33 1.99 -3.87 2.75
C ILE A 33 2.34 -5.03 3.68
N ASP A 34 1.43 -5.98 3.91
CA ASP A 34 1.66 -7.14 4.78
C ASP A 34 2.87 -7.96 4.34
N ALA A 35 3.00 -8.22 3.03
CA ALA A 35 4.12 -8.98 2.50
C ALA A 35 5.48 -8.31 2.75
N ARG A 36 5.53 -6.97 2.80
CA ARG A 36 6.75 -6.18 2.95
C ARG A 36 6.90 -5.55 4.32
N TRP A 37 5.94 -5.75 5.21
CA TRP A 37 5.90 -5.09 6.51
C TRP A 37 7.13 -5.44 7.34
N SER A 38 7.39 -6.74 7.52
CA SER A 38 8.56 -7.20 8.29
C SER A 38 9.89 -6.79 7.67
N GLU A 39 9.97 -6.71 6.33
CA GLU A 39 11.18 -6.29 5.62
C GLU A 39 11.49 -4.80 5.86
N ARG A 40 10.45 -3.97 5.87
CA ARG A 40 10.59 -2.51 6.01
C ARG A 40 10.58 -2.01 7.45
N MET A 41 9.70 -2.56 8.26
CA MET A 41 9.44 -2.14 9.64
C MET A 41 10.15 -3.02 10.67
N GLY A 42 10.84 -4.08 10.25
CA GLY A 42 11.56 -4.99 11.14
C GLY A 42 10.64 -5.65 12.15
N SER A 43 10.87 -5.40 13.44
CA SER A 43 10.07 -5.98 14.55
C SER A 43 8.91 -5.10 14.99
N THR A 44 8.65 -3.96 14.35
CA THR A 44 7.52 -3.10 14.69
C THR A 44 6.21 -3.78 14.30
N ALA A 45 5.28 -3.91 15.24
CA ALA A 45 3.97 -4.50 14.97
C ALA A 45 3.11 -3.56 14.10
N PRO A 46 2.35 -4.10 13.12
CA PRO A 46 1.41 -3.29 12.36
C PRO A 46 0.27 -2.77 13.23
N PRO A 47 -0.19 -1.51 13.00
CA PRO A 47 -1.42 -1.00 13.60
C PRO A 47 -2.62 -1.89 13.25
N ALA A 48 -3.62 -1.93 14.15
CA ALA A 48 -4.88 -2.66 13.91
C ALA A 48 -5.78 -1.99 12.87
N ASP A 49 -5.57 -0.70 12.62
CA ASP A 49 -6.30 0.06 11.62
C ASP A 49 -5.53 0.05 10.30
N ASP A 50 -6.18 -0.40 9.22
CA ASP A 50 -5.58 -0.55 7.89
C ASP A 50 -5.10 0.79 7.33
N GLU A 51 -5.83 1.88 7.61
CA GLU A 51 -5.49 3.20 7.12
C GLU A 51 -4.26 3.76 7.84
N ALA A 52 -4.19 3.59 9.16
CA ALA A 52 -3.02 3.92 9.97
C ALA A 52 -1.80 3.05 9.58
N LYS A 53 -2.01 1.77 9.25
CA LYS A 53 -0.98 0.86 8.76
C LYS A 53 -0.42 1.33 7.43
N ALA A 54 -1.29 1.70 6.48
CA ALA A 54 -0.87 2.28 5.20
C ALA A 54 -0.06 3.56 5.40
N GLN A 55 -0.58 4.50 6.20
CA GLN A 55 0.11 5.75 6.49
C GLN A 55 1.50 5.50 7.11
N MET A 56 1.60 4.57 8.05
CA MET A 56 2.87 4.24 8.69
C MET A 56 3.86 3.62 7.69
N PHE A 57 3.39 2.70 6.83
CA PHE A 57 4.23 2.04 5.83
C PHE A 57 4.87 3.03 4.85
N PHE A 58 4.09 3.98 4.33
CA PHE A 58 4.56 4.94 3.32
C PHE A 58 5.17 6.21 3.93
N ARG A 59 4.96 6.51 5.21
CA ARG A 59 5.64 7.65 5.87
C ARG A 59 7.14 7.42 6.10
N HIS A 60 7.65 6.21 5.87
CA HIS A 60 9.05 5.89 6.14
C HIS A 60 10.05 6.61 5.21
N ASN A 61 9.63 7.01 4.00
CA ASN A 61 10.42 7.83 3.08
C ASN A 61 9.54 8.95 2.51
N ASP A 62 10.12 10.12 2.25
CA ASP A 62 9.38 11.28 1.69
C ASP A 62 8.93 11.04 0.23
N ASP A 63 9.60 10.12 -0.49
CA ASP A 63 9.31 9.77 -1.89
C ASP A 63 8.24 8.67 -2.06
N ASP A 64 7.73 8.14 -0.97
CA ASP A 64 6.77 7.03 -0.98
C ASP A 64 5.33 7.54 -1.18
N LEU A 65 4.63 6.98 -2.17
CA LEU A 65 3.28 7.43 -2.54
C LEU A 65 2.37 6.26 -2.87
N TYR A 66 1.14 6.30 -2.35
CA TYR A 66 0.07 5.36 -2.71
C TYR A 66 -1.22 6.11 -3.05
N GLY A 67 -1.97 5.58 -4.02
CA GLY A 67 -3.26 6.16 -4.40
C GLY A 67 -4.12 5.15 -5.16
N ALA A 68 -5.42 5.17 -4.88
CA ALA A 68 -6.43 4.40 -5.59
C ALA A 68 -7.52 5.33 -6.15
N ARG A 69 -7.64 5.45 -7.48
CA ARG A 69 -8.63 6.32 -8.14
C ARG A 69 -9.33 5.63 -9.30
#